data_AF-A0AAD2MK74-F1
#
_entry.id   AF-A0AAD2MK74-F1
#
_cell.length_a   1.000
_cell.length_b   1.000
_cell.length_c   1.000
_cell.angle_alpha   90.00
_cell.angle_beta   90.00
_cell.angle_gamma   90.00
#
_symmetry.space_group_name_H-M   'P 1'
#
loop_
_entity.id
_entity.type
_entity.pdbx_description
1 polymer ?
#
loop_
_entity_poly.entity_id
_entity_poly.type
_entity_poly.pdbx_seq_one_letter_code
_entity_poly.pdbx_strand_id
1 'polypeptide(L)'
;SSEVCENYVTPNDTIQWIAMNSLVHSDKKVWMPLQFVTMYTEEMFSNEKRYVTSAVSTGTACHETVEKSIENALIEYLQIDSFNLWWYGGFRARDIEIDITRNISSWFDNQVAVKKFLSKFNVHFSDISFDKSIYIVLCEIEAKNSSDAFPKYTVGVQGGYSLDKSIYRAFMECLTVLEYNMNVTWTDKEKFLSVTQETRVIDNLDDNVIYYSKYG
;
A
#
# COMPACT_ATOMS: atom_id res chain seq x y z
N SER A 1 19.05 35.36 -5.45
CA SER A 1 19.10 34.35 -6.53
C SER A 1 17.97 33.38 -6.28
N SER A 2 16.98 33.31 -7.17
CA SER A 2 15.92 32.30 -7.07
C SER A 2 16.55 30.93 -7.28
N GLU A 3 16.57 30.10 -6.24
CA GLU A 3 16.84 28.67 -6.39
C GLU A 3 15.93 28.13 -7.48
N VAL A 4 16.51 27.68 -8.59
CA VAL A 4 15.77 26.95 -9.61
C VAL A 4 15.34 25.66 -8.94
N CYS A 5 14.06 25.56 -8.65
CA CYS A 5 13.49 24.43 -7.96
C CYS A 5 13.63 23.20 -8.88
N GLU A 6 14.62 22.34 -8.62
CA GLU A 6 15.09 21.31 -9.57
C GLU A 6 14.03 20.26 -9.96
N ASN A 7 12.98 20.11 -9.15
CA ASN A 7 12.01 19.02 -9.26
C ASN A 7 10.70 19.36 -9.98
N TYR A 8 10.56 20.56 -10.56
CA TYR A 8 9.34 20.96 -11.28
C TYR A 8 9.56 20.96 -12.80
N VAL A 9 8.53 20.50 -13.53
CA VAL A 9 8.48 20.59 -14.99
C VAL A 9 8.00 21.97 -15.42
N THR A 10 8.72 22.59 -16.33
CA THR A 10 8.37 23.85 -16.98
C THR A 10 8.02 23.62 -18.46
N PRO A 11 7.35 24.57 -19.14
CA PRO A 11 7.07 24.44 -20.58
C PRO A 11 8.30 24.30 -21.49
N ASN A 12 9.49 24.64 -20.98
CA ASN A 12 10.75 24.54 -21.73
C ASN A 12 11.48 23.21 -21.51
N ASP A 13 10.99 22.37 -20.59
CA ASP A 13 11.60 21.08 -20.32
C ASP A 13 11.16 20.04 -21.36
N THR A 14 12.15 19.37 -21.95
CA THR A 14 11.90 18.23 -22.83
C THR A 14 11.59 17.03 -21.97
N ILE A 15 10.37 16.48 -22.10
CA ILE A 15 9.97 15.24 -21.44
C ILE A 15 9.48 14.22 -22.46
N GLN A 16 9.75 12.95 -22.21
CA GLN A 16 9.31 11.84 -23.05
C GLN A 16 7.85 11.50 -22.75
N TRP A 17 7.10 11.16 -23.79
CA TRP A 17 5.69 10.81 -23.70
C TRP A 17 5.42 9.46 -24.34
N ILE A 18 4.44 8.74 -23.80
CA ILE A 18 3.93 7.49 -24.36
C ILE A 18 2.43 7.61 -24.64
N ALA A 19 2.00 7.10 -25.80
CA ALA A 19 0.59 7.02 -26.15
C ALA A 19 -0.05 5.79 -25.50
N MET A 20 -1.05 6.00 -24.66
CA MET A 20 -1.82 4.95 -23.98
C MET A 20 -3.26 4.91 -24.48
N ASN A 21 -3.94 3.77 -24.30
CA ASN A 21 -5.36 3.64 -24.62
C ASN A 21 -6.22 4.33 -23.54
N SER A 22 -7.20 5.14 -23.93
CA SER A 22 -8.22 5.58 -22.98
C SER A 22 -9.23 4.44 -22.73
N LEU A 23 -9.53 4.15 -21.47
CA LEU A 23 -10.59 3.21 -21.10
C LEU A 23 -12.00 3.83 -21.24
N VAL A 24 -12.11 5.16 -21.13
CA VAL A 24 -13.40 5.88 -21.22
C VAL A 24 -13.77 6.20 -22.68
N HIS A 25 -12.76 6.43 -23.51
CA HIS A 25 -12.91 6.70 -24.94
C HIS A 25 -12.02 5.74 -25.73
N SER A 26 -12.48 4.52 -25.95
CA SER A 26 -11.66 3.43 -26.52
C SER A 26 -11.06 3.71 -27.90
N ASP A 27 -11.63 4.66 -28.64
CA ASP A 27 -11.16 5.15 -29.93
C ASP A 27 -10.02 6.18 -29.82
N LYS A 28 -9.70 6.65 -28.62
CA LYS A 28 -8.74 7.74 -28.36
C LYS A 28 -7.48 7.25 -27.67
N LYS A 29 -6.39 7.91 -28.00
CA LYS A 29 -5.12 7.82 -27.26
C LYS A 29 -5.00 8.97 -26.28
N VAL A 30 -4.36 8.71 -25.14
CA VAL A 30 -3.96 9.71 -24.15
C VAL A 30 -2.44 9.71 -24.08
N TRP A 31 -1.83 10.88 -24.03
CA TRP A 31 -0.38 11.02 -23.86
C TRP A 31 -0.06 11.14 -22.37
N MET A 32 0.75 10.21 -21.88
CA MET A 32 1.24 10.20 -20.49
C MET A 32 2.75 10.44 -20.48
N PRO A 33 3.27 11.26 -19.54
CA PRO A 33 4.71 11.36 -19.33
C PRO A 33 5.30 9.98 -19.02
N LEU A 34 6.39 9.62 -19.69
CA LEU A 34 6.96 8.28 -19.60
C LEU A 34 7.47 7.95 -18.20
N GLN A 35 7.98 8.94 -17.45
CA GLN A 35 8.41 8.78 -16.04
C GLN A 35 7.27 8.36 -15.08
N PHE A 36 5.99 8.47 -15.47
CA PHE A 36 4.87 7.94 -14.69
C PHE A 36 4.53 6.48 -15.02
N VAL A 37 5.01 5.96 -16.15
CA VAL A 37 4.63 4.63 -16.65
C VAL A 37 5.75 3.61 -16.43
N THR A 38 7.00 4.06 -16.41
CA THR A 38 8.17 3.18 -16.24
C THR A 38 9.05 3.64 -15.10
N MET A 39 9.78 2.69 -14.49
CA MET A 39 10.80 3.02 -13.49
C MET A 39 11.88 3.91 -14.09
N TYR A 40 12.27 4.93 -13.33
CA TYR A 40 13.34 5.84 -13.72
C TYR A 40 14.67 5.09 -13.81
N THR A 41 15.35 5.19 -14.96
CA THR A 41 16.74 4.81 -15.13
C THR A 41 17.50 5.96 -15.79
N GLU A 42 18.74 6.22 -15.35
CA GLU A 42 19.55 7.30 -15.93
C GLU A 42 19.79 7.10 -17.43
N GLU A 43 19.86 5.86 -17.90
CA GLU A 43 20.01 5.55 -19.33
C GLU A 43 18.79 5.97 -20.15
N MET A 44 17.58 5.65 -19.68
CA MET A 44 16.33 5.95 -20.40
C MET A 44 16.02 7.45 -20.41
N PHE A 45 16.33 8.14 -19.31
CA PHE A 45 15.95 9.55 -19.08
C PHE A 45 17.16 10.50 -19.03
N SER A 46 18.29 10.13 -19.64
CA SER A 46 19.56 10.89 -19.61
C SER A 46 19.46 12.37 -20.04
N ASN A 47 18.43 12.72 -20.81
CA ASN A 47 18.17 14.09 -21.29
C ASN A 47 16.92 14.73 -20.68
N GLU A 48 16.34 14.14 -19.64
CA GLU A 48 15.12 14.60 -18.98
C GLU A 48 15.39 14.86 -17.50
N LYS A 49 14.80 15.93 -16.96
CA LYS A 49 14.85 16.18 -15.52
C LYS A 49 14.06 15.09 -14.79
N ARG A 50 14.56 14.59 -13.67
CA ARG A 50 13.77 13.75 -12.77
C ARG A 50 12.82 14.63 -11.95
N TYR A 51 11.53 14.57 -12.25
CA TYR A 51 10.48 15.30 -11.50
C TYR A 51 9.53 14.37 -10.75
N VAL A 52 9.70 13.06 -10.91
CA VAL A 52 8.98 12.04 -10.12
C VAL A 52 9.94 11.47 -9.09
N THR A 53 9.55 11.54 -7.81
CA THR A 53 10.37 11.08 -6.69
C THR A 53 10.62 9.58 -6.76
N SER A 54 9.62 8.79 -7.15
CA SER A 54 9.73 7.36 -7.51
C SER A 54 8.56 6.97 -8.40
N ALA A 55 8.80 6.28 -9.51
CA ALA A 55 7.72 5.54 -10.16
C ALA A 55 7.37 4.37 -9.23
N VAL A 56 6.21 4.45 -8.58
CA VAL A 56 5.70 3.38 -7.71
C VAL A 56 4.91 2.40 -8.55
N SER A 57 4.86 1.13 -8.13
CA SER A 57 4.14 0.06 -8.83
C SER A 57 2.62 0.17 -8.71
N THR A 58 2.10 1.22 -8.10
CA THR A 58 0.66 1.48 -7.95
C THR A 58 -0.04 1.48 -9.31
N GLY A 59 -1.01 0.59 -9.48
CA GLY A 59 -1.75 0.44 -10.74
C GLY A 59 -1.01 -0.42 -11.77
N THR A 60 0.07 -1.10 -11.40
CA THR A 60 0.69 -2.14 -12.21
C THR A 60 0.19 -3.51 -11.76
N ALA A 61 -0.37 -4.28 -12.71
CA ALA A 61 -0.93 -5.59 -12.39
C ALA A 61 -0.64 -6.58 -13.51
N CYS A 62 -0.32 -7.83 -13.15
CA CYS A 62 -0.22 -8.93 -14.10
C CYS A 62 -1.35 -9.94 -13.87
N HIS A 63 -1.85 -10.52 -14.95
CA HIS A 63 -2.82 -11.60 -14.90
C HIS A 63 -2.75 -12.41 -16.21
N GLU A 64 -3.35 -13.60 -16.19
CA GLU A 64 -3.54 -14.46 -17.37
C GLU A 64 -4.22 -13.77 -18.57
N THR A 65 -4.99 -12.71 -18.35
CA THR A 65 -5.74 -11.98 -19.38
C THR A 65 -5.61 -10.48 -19.17
N VAL A 66 -5.59 -9.71 -20.25
CA VAL A 66 -5.46 -8.24 -20.21
C VAL A 66 -6.59 -7.60 -19.41
N GLU A 67 -7.82 -8.09 -19.56
CA GLU A 67 -9.01 -7.56 -18.89
C GLU A 67 -8.88 -7.67 -17.36
N LYS A 68 -8.47 -8.84 -16.85
CA LYS A 68 -8.23 -9.05 -15.43
C LYS A 68 -7.05 -8.24 -14.89
N SER A 69 -6.01 -8.02 -15.71
CA SER A 69 -4.89 -7.15 -15.35
C SER A 69 -5.36 -5.69 -15.21
N ILE A 70 -6.15 -5.18 -16.17
CA ILE A 70 -6.75 -3.84 -16.10
C ILE A 70 -7.67 -3.72 -14.88
N GLU A 71 -8.51 -4.72 -14.63
CA GLU A 71 -9.42 -4.74 -13.48
C GLU A 71 -8.64 -4.68 -12.16
N ASN A 72 -7.61 -5.50 -11.99
CA ASN A 72 -6.77 -5.48 -10.80
C ASN A 72 -6.08 -4.12 -10.61
N ALA A 73 -5.56 -3.52 -11.68
CA ALA A 73 -4.94 -2.19 -11.64
C ALA A 73 -5.94 -1.10 -11.20
N LEU A 74 -7.18 -1.16 -11.69
CA LEU A 74 -8.25 -0.23 -11.28
C LEU A 74 -8.65 -0.43 -9.82
N ILE A 75 -8.78 -1.68 -9.37
CA ILE A 75 -9.09 -2.00 -7.97
C ILE A 75 -8.00 -1.45 -7.05
N GLU A 76 -6.73 -1.66 -7.39
CA GLU A 76 -5.59 -1.15 -6.62
C GLU A 76 -5.58 0.39 -6.56
N TYR A 77 -5.89 1.06 -7.67
CA TYR A 77 -6.01 2.52 -7.70
C TYR A 77 -7.07 3.04 -6.74
N LEU A 78 -8.27 2.45 -6.74
CA LEU A 78 -9.35 2.83 -5.83
C LEU A 78 -9.01 2.49 -4.36
N GLN A 79 -8.33 1.37 -4.14
CA GLN A 79 -7.84 0.93 -2.84
C GLN A 79 -6.88 1.97 -2.24
N ILE A 80 -5.88 2.42 -3.00
CA ILE A 80 -4.88 3.37 -2.52
C ILE A 80 -5.48 4.76 -2.31
N ASP A 81 -6.39 5.21 -3.18
CA ASP A 81 -7.12 6.46 -2.96
C ASP A 81 -7.87 6.45 -1.61
N SER A 82 -8.62 5.38 -1.36
CA SER A 82 -9.36 5.23 -0.11
C SER A 82 -8.45 5.09 1.10
N PHE A 83 -7.35 4.35 0.98
CA PHE A 83 -6.35 4.25 2.03
C PHE A 83 -5.76 5.63 2.39
N ASN A 84 -5.46 6.46 1.39
CA ASN A 84 -4.93 7.82 1.62
C ASN A 84 -5.97 8.73 2.30
N LEU A 85 -7.25 8.64 1.92
CA LEU A 85 -8.33 9.38 2.59
C LEU A 85 -8.44 9.00 4.07
N TRP A 86 -8.30 7.71 4.38
CA TRP A 86 -8.30 7.24 5.76
C TRP A 86 -7.02 7.65 6.51
N TRP A 87 -5.85 7.28 6.00
CA TRP A 87 -4.55 7.42 6.68
C TRP A 87 -4.09 8.87 6.81
N TYR A 88 -4.10 9.62 5.71
CA TYR A 88 -3.65 11.01 5.69
C TYR A 88 -4.79 12.02 5.78
N GLY A 89 -5.97 11.66 5.24
CA GLY A 89 -7.15 12.53 5.30
C GLY A 89 -7.89 12.49 6.63
N GLY A 90 -7.64 11.49 7.48
CA GLY A 90 -8.32 11.32 8.77
C GLY A 90 -9.81 10.99 8.63
N PHE A 91 -10.23 10.44 7.48
CA PHE A 91 -11.61 10.03 7.28
C PHE A 91 -11.94 8.86 8.19
N ARG A 92 -13.13 8.89 8.81
CA ARG A 92 -13.54 7.85 9.74
C ARG A 92 -13.99 6.60 8.98
N ALA A 93 -13.32 5.48 9.25
CA ALA A 93 -13.73 4.17 8.74
C ALA A 93 -14.99 3.65 9.47
N ARG A 94 -15.68 2.70 8.86
CA ARG A 94 -16.81 1.98 9.48
C ARG A 94 -16.38 0.59 9.89
N ASP A 95 -16.49 0.26 11.17
CA ASP A 95 -16.12 -1.06 11.69
C ASP A 95 -16.90 -2.18 10.98
N ILE A 96 -16.22 -3.28 10.69
CA ILE A 96 -16.82 -4.50 10.16
C ILE A 96 -16.95 -5.50 11.32
N GLU A 97 -18.18 -5.66 11.82
CA GLU A 97 -18.47 -6.56 12.93
C GLU A 97 -18.38 -8.04 12.47
N ILE A 98 -17.30 -8.72 12.86
CA ILE A 98 -17.12 -10.16 12.65
C ILE A 98 -16.55 -10.86 13.88
N ASP A 99 -16.78 -12.16 13.98
CA ASP A 99 -16.13 -12.99 15.00
C ASP A 99 -14.69 -13.30 14.55
N ILE A 100 -13.75 -12.44 14.96
CA ILE A 100 -12.32 -12.54 14.63
C ILE A 100 -11.76 -13.94 14.90
N THR A 101 -12.11 -14.54 16.04
CA THR A 101 -11.58 -15.84 16.42
C THR A 101 -12.10 -16.92 15.48
N ARG A 102 -13.41 -16.96 15.25
CA ARG A 102 -14.03 -17.93 14.35
C ARG A 102 -13.55 -17.77 12.91
N ASN A 103 -13.49 -16.54 12.40
CA ASN A 103 -13.11 -16.25 11.03
C ASN A 103 -11.65 -16.67 10.77
N ILE A 104 -10.71 -16.24 11.62
CA ILE A 104 -9.30 -16.63 11.46
C ILE A 104 -9.13 -18.13 11.66
N SER A 105 -9.77 -18.73 12.66
CA SER A 105 -9.74 -20.20 12.85
C SER A 105 -10.25 -20.97 11.63
N SER A 106 -11.16 -20.40 10.83
CA SER A 106 -11.67 -21.05 9.62
C SER A 106 -10.70 -21.00 8.44
N TRP A 107 -9.72 -20.11 8.45
CA TRP A 107 -8.76 -19.92 7.36
C TRP A 107 -7.48 -20.75 7.51
N PHE A 108 -7.18 -21.25 8.72
CA PHE A 108 -5.95 -21.98 9.00
C PHE A 108 -6.21 -23.29 9.73
N ASP A 109 -5.53 -24.37 9.32
CA ASP A 109 -5.68 -25.68 9.95
C ASP A 109 -5.02 -25.75 11.34
N ASN A 110 -3.94 -25.00 11.57
CA ASN A 110 -3.19 -25.02 12.83
C ASN A 110 -3.83 -24.13 13.91
N GLN A 111 -4.82 -24.68 14.60
CA GLN A 111 -5.55 -23.96 15.65
C GLN A 111 -4.69 -23.54 16.86
N VAL A 112 -3.56 -24.23 17.11
CA VAL A 112 -2.62 -23.83 18.17
C VAL A 112 -1.89 -22.55 17.78
N ALA A 113 -1.46 -22.44 16.52
CA ALA A 113 -0.82 -21.24 16.00
C ALA A 113 -1.80 -20.05 16.00
N VAL A 114 -3.05 -20.26 15.58
CA VAL A 114 -4.10 -19.23 15.61
C VAL A 114 -4.32 -18.70 17.03
N LYS A 115 -4.49 -19.59 18.02
CA LYS A 115 -4.65 -19.18 19.42
C LYS A 115 -3.44 -18.42 19.95
N LYS A 116 -2.22 -18.86 19.61
CA LYS A 116 -1.00 -18.17 20.01
C LYS A 116 -0.92 -16.78 19.38
N PHE A 117 -1.23 -16.65 18.10
CA PHE A 117 -1.28 -15.37 17.39
C PHE A 117 -2.30 -14.42 18.04
N LEU A 118 -3.55 -14.87 18.21
CA LEU A 118 -4.61 -14.07 18.84
C LEU A 118 -4.37 -13.78 20.33
N SER A 119 -3.47 -14.51 21.00
CA SER A 119 -3.03 -14.16 22.37
C SER A 119 -2.10 -12.95 22.41
N LYS A 120 -1.44 -12.63 21.29
CA LYS A 120 -0.43 -11.58 21.17
C LYS A 120 -0.92 -10.35 20.41
N PHE A 121 -1.85 -10.54 19.49
CA PHE A 121 -2.34 -9.46 18.63
C PHE A 121 -3.85 -9.28 18.72
N ASN A 122 -4.28 -8.03 18.60
CA ASN A 122 -5.64 -7.67 18.22
C ASN A 122 -5.70 -7.59 16.69
N VAL A 123 -6.83 -8.02 16.11
CA VAL A 123 -7.11 -7.87 14.68
C VAL A 123 -8.42 -7.12 14.56
N HIS A 124 -8.42 -6.06 13.76
CA HIS A 124 -9.58 -5.24 13.48
C HIS A 124 -9.79 -5.12 11.97
N PHE A 125 -11.05 -5.07 11.53
CA PHE A 125 -11.39 -4.85 10.13
C PHE A 125 -12.33 -3.66 10.02
N SER A 126 -12.03 -2.78 9.08
CA SER A 126 -12.84 -1.60 8.78
C SER A 126 -13.16 -1.51 7.30
N ASP A 127 -14.35 -1.01 7.00
CA ASP A 127 -14.76 -0.61 5.67
C ASP A 127 -14.34 0.84 5.44
N ILE A 128 -13.43 1.04 4.48
CA ILE A 128 -12.96 2.33 4.00
C ILE A 128 -13.36 2.56 2.54
N SER A 129 -14.43 1.93 2.05
CA SER A 129 -14.88 2.07 0.66
C SER A 129 -15.30 3.50 0.31
N PHE A 130 -15.75 4.29 1.30
CA PHE A 130 -16.21 5.67 1.13
C PHE A 130 -17.20 5.84 -0.04
N ASP A 131 -16.81 6.54 -1.10
CA ASP A 131 -17.57 6.84 -2.30
C ASP A 131 -17.38 5.79 -3.43
N LYS A 132 -16.59 4.74 -3.19
CA LYS A 132 -16.28 3.72 -4.19
C LYS A 132 -17.39 2.69 -4.34
N SER A 133 -17.52 2.16 -5.56
CA SER A 133 -18.51 1.14 -5.92
C SER A 133 -18.09 -0.31 -5.60
N ILE A 134 -16.93 -0.48 -4.97
CA ILE A 134 -16.35 -1.76 -4.56
C ILE A 134 -16.04 -1.73 -3.06
N TYR A 135 -15.91 -2.89 -2.43
CA TYR A 135 -15.45 -2.96 -1.05
C TYR A 135 -13.96 -2.67 -0.99
N ILE A 136 -13.56 -1.81 -0.07
CA ILE A 136 -12.16 -1.58 0.29
C ILE A 136 -12.07 -1.80 1.79
N VAL A 137 -11.42 -2.90 2.15
CA VAL A 137 -11.32 -3.35 3.53
C VAL A 137 -9.92 -3.07 4.04
N LEU A 138 -9.86 -2.38 5.17
CA LEU A 138 -8.67 -2.21 5.98
C LEU A 138 -8.62 -3.32 7.02
N CYS A 139 -7.47 -3.96 7.16
CA CYS A 139 -7.11 -4.82 8.27
C CYS A 139 -6.04 -4.13 9.12
N GLU A 140 -6.24 -4.11 10.43
CA GLU A 140 -5.29 -3.56 11.39
C GLU A 140 -4.87 -4.69 12.34
N ILE A 141 -3.56 -4.86 12.54
CA ILE A 141 -3.00 -5.78 13.52
C ILE A 141 -2.20 -4.97 14.54
N GLU A 142 -2.60 -5.09 15.80
CA GLU A 142 -1.99 -4.36 16.93
C GLU A 142 -1.43 -5.33 17.95
N ALA A 143 -0.23 -5.08 18.45
CA ALA A 143 0.31 -5.83 19.58
C ALA A 143 -0.49 -5.51 20.86
N LYS A 144 -0.98 -6.55 21.55
CA LYS A 144 -1.73 -6.39 22.80
C LYS A 144 -0.91 -5.80 23.94
N ASN A 145 0.40 -6.01 23.92
CA ASN A 145 1.32 -5.54 24.95
C ASN A 145 2.45 -4.76 24.30
N SER A 146 2.49 -3.45 24.54
CA SER A 146 3.51 -2.53 24.02
C SER A 146 4.92 -2.80 24.56
N SER A 147 5.04 -3.60 25.63
CA SER A 147 6.32 -4.04 26.20
C SER A 147 6.86 -5.34 25.59
N ASP A 148 6.03 -6.07 24.83
CA ASP A 148 6.51 -7.23 24.07
C ASP A 148 7.33 -6.74 22.86
N ALA A 149 8.37 -7.48 22.46
CA ALA A 149 9.23 -7.15 21.32
C ALA A 149 8.57 -7.47 19.95
N PHE A 150 7.27 -7.23 19.82
CA PHE A 150 6.51 -7.43 18.58
C PHE A 150 6.29 -6.10 17.86
N PRO A 151 6.10 -6.12 16.52
CA PRO A 151 5.56 -5.01 15.76
C PRO A 151 4.29 -4.49 16.42
N LYS A 152 4.29 -3.19 16.75
CA LYS A 152 3.21 -2.55 17.50
C LYS A 152 1.94 -2.39 16.68
N TYR A 153 2.10 -1.89 15.46
CA TYR A 153 1.00 -1.61 14.56
C TYR A 153 1.38 -1.97 13.12
N THR A 154 0.46 -2.60 12.43
CA THR A 154 0.60 -2.95 11.01
C THR A 154 -0.77 -2.92 10.37
N VAL A 155 -0.81 -2.51 9.11
CA VAL A 155 -2.02 -2.44 8.31
C VAL A 155 -1.86 -3.21 7.01
N GLY A 156 -2.96 -3.74 6.49
CA GLY A 156 -3.08 -4.27 5.14
C GLY A 156 -4.42 -3.87 4.56
N VAL A 157 -4.51 -3.65 3.24
CA VAL A 157 -5.72 -3.12 2.63
C VAL A 157 -6.07 -3.94 1.40
N GLN A 158 -7.34 -4.26 1.21
CA GLN A 158 -7.77 -4.93 -0.02
C GLN A 158 -9.06 -4.36 -0.59
N GLY A 159 -8.99 -3.99 -1.87
CA GLY A 159 -10.15 -3.73 -2.73
C GLY A 159 -10.71 -5.00 -3.39
N GLY A 160 -12.03 -5.06 -3.58
CA GLY A 160 -12.69 -6.14 -4.33
C GLY A 160 -14.22 -6.09 -4.30
N TYR A 161 -14.88 -6.90 -5.13
CA TYR A 161 -16.35 -6.92 -5.26
C TYR A 161 -17.07 -7.75 -4.18
N SER A 162 -16.34 -8.54 -3.38
CA SER A 162 -16.91 -9.41 -2.36
C SER A 162 -16.29 -9.09 -1.01
N LEU A 163 -17.12 -8.65 -0.07
CA LEU A 163 -16.71 -8.27 1.28
C LEU A 163 -15.90 -9.39 1.95
N ASP A 164 -16.41 -10.62 1.98
CA ASP A 164 -15.73 -11.76 2.61
C ASP A 164 -14.34 -12.04 2.02
N LYS A 165 -14.23 -11.98 0.68
CA LYS A 165 -12.94 -12.17 0.00
C LYS A 165 -11.98 -11.01 0.28
N SER A 166 -12.48 -9.78 0.33
CA SER A 166 -11.67 -8.60 0.67
C SER A 166 -11.19 -8.64 2.11
N ILE A 167 -12.01 -9.08 3.08
CA ILE A 167 -11.61 -9.29 4.47
C ILE A 167 -10.46 -10.30 4.56
N TYR A 168 -10.62 -11.48 3.96
CA TYR A 168 -9.59 -12.51 3.97
C TYR A 168 -8.28 -12.01 3.35
N ARG A 169 -8.35 -11.36 2.18
CA ARG A 169 -7.17 -10.86 1.48
C ARG A 169 -6.50 -9.70 2.22
N ALA A 170 -7.26 -8.77 2.81
CA ALA A 170 -6.71 -7.69 3.63
C ALA A 170 -5.98 -8.26 4.85
N PHE A 171 -6.51 -9.31 5.46
CA PHE A 171 -5.83 -10.03 6.54
C PHE A 171 -4.51 -10.66 6.08
N MET A 172 -4.52 -11.35 4.93
CA MET A 172 -3.31 -11.96 4.38
C MET A 172 -2.24 -10.92 4.02
N GLU A 173 -2.63 -9.78 3.47
CA GLU A 173 -1.71 -8.67 3.20
C GLU A 173 -1.13 -8.11 4.51
N CYS A 174 -1.97 -7.87 5.51
CA CYS A 174 -1.53 -7.38 6.81
C CYS A 174 -0.58 -8.38 7.51
N LEU A 175 -0.82 -9.69 7.35
CA LEU A 175 0.08 -10.73 7.84
C LEU A 175 1.43 -10.71 7.12
N THR A 176 1.46 -10.49 5.81
CA THR A 176 2.72 -10.36 5.05
C THR A 176 3.53 -9.16 5.53
N VAL A 177 2.89 -8.02 5.76
CA VAL A 177 3.57 -6.83 6.31
C VAL A 177 4.06 -7.08 7.75
N LEU A 178 3.27 -7.78 8.56
CA LEU A 178 3.67 -8.17 9.92
C LEU A 178 4.89 -9.10 9.88
N GLU A 179 4.90 -10.09 9.00
CA GLU A 179 6.02 -11.01 8.81
C GLU A 179 7.28 -10.26 8.36
N TYR A 180 7.16 -9.34 7.40
CA TYR A 180 8.26 -8.45 7.02
C TYR A 180 8.80 -7.70 8.24
N ASN A 181 7.93 -7.05 9.03
CA ASN A 181 8.33 -6.30 10.23
C ASN A 181 8.98 -7.16 11.31
N MET A 182 8.57 -8.43 11.46
CA MET A 182 9.20 -9.37 12.38
C MET A 182 10.63 -9.71 11.94
N ASN A 183 10.88 -9.78 10.64
CA ASN A 183 12.14 -10.28 10.09
C ASN A 183 13.11 -9.19 9.62
N VAL A 184 12.66 -7.94 9.41
CA VAL A 184 13.49 -6.85 8.91
C VAL A 184 14.72 -6.59 9.80
N THR A 185 14.60 -6.83 11.10
CA THR A 185 15.73 -6.73 12.04
C THR A 185 16.89 -7.67 11.72
N TRP A 186 16.60 -8.76 11.00
CA TRP A 186 17.56 -9.79 10.59
C TRP A 186 17.93 -9.66 9.11
N THR A 187 16.96 -9.35 8.25
CA THR A 187 17.18 -9.27 6.80
C THR A 187 17.79 -7.94 6.38
N ASP A 188 17.46 -6.84 7.05
CA ASP A 188 18.01 -5.50 6.80
C ASP A 188 18.08 -4.67 8.10
N LYS A 189 19.07 -5.03 8.92
CA LYS A 189 19.32 -4.40 10.22
C LYS A 189 19.60 -2.89 10.09
N GLU A 190 20.31 -2.47 9.05
CA GLU A 190 20.70 -1.07 8.88
C GLU A 190 19.47 -0.20 8.62
N LYS A 191 18.57 -0.64 7.74
CA LYS A 191 17.28 0.01 7.48
C LYS A 191 16.40 0.03 8.73
N PHE A 192 16.31 -1.07 9.49
CA PHE A 192 15.52 -1.07 10.72
C PHE A 192 16.04 -0.08 11.77
N LEU A 193 17.36 0.10 11.86
CA LEU A 193 17.98 1.03 12.80
C LEU A 193 17.93 2.48 12.34
N SER A 194 17.85 2.75 11.04
CA SER A 194 17.79 4.12 10.50
C SER A 194 16.47 4.83 10.80
N VAL A 195 15.37 4.08 10.93
CA VAL A 195 14.05 4.63 11.30
C VAL A 195 13.99 4.81 12.81
N THR A 196 13.87 6.06 13.29
CA THR A 196 13.80 6.38 14.72
C THR A 196 12.51 7.13 15.06
N GLN A 197 12.25 7.39 16.35
CA GLN A 197 11.06 8.14 16.76
C GLN A 197 11.09 9.58 16.24
N GLU A 198 12.29 10.12 16.00
CA GLU A 198 12.55 11.43 15.43
C GLU A 198 12.47 11.47 13.90
N THR A 199 12.21 10.35 13.22
CA THR A 199 11.97 10.33 11.77
C THR A 199 10.71 11.14 11.46
N ARG A 200 10.90 12.35 10.89
CA ARG A 200 9.80 13.29 10.57
C ARG A 200 9.35 13.23 9.12
N VAL A 201 10.24 12.84 8.22
CA VAL A 201 9.97 12.78 6.78
C VAL A 201 10.10 11.32 6.37
N ILE A 202 8.99 10.76 5.92
CA ILE A 202 8.91 9.41 5.37
C ILE A 202 8.43 9.57 3.93
N ASP A 203 9.32 9.27 2.98
CA ASP A 203 9.08 9.42 1.54
C ASP A 203 8.96 8.07 0.80
N ASN A 204 9.06 6.96 1.54
CA ASN A 204 8.96 5.60 1.03
C ASN A 204 8.12 4.70 1.96
N LEU A 205 7.56 3.64 1.37
CA LEU A 205 6.68 2.70 2.05
C LEU A 205 7.39 1.93 3.18
N ASP A 206 8.62 1.48 2.95
CA ASP A 206 9.35 0.65 3.91
C ASP A 206 9.61 1.40 5.23
N ASP A 207 10.05 2.65 5.15
CA ASP A 207 10.24 3.48 6.35
C ASP A 207 8.93 3.75 7.08
N ASN A 208 7.82 3.87 6.36
CA ASN A 208 6.49 4.02 6.97
C ASN A 208 6.11 2.76 7.77
N VAL A 209 6.24 1.60 7.13
CA VAL A 209 5.93 0.30 7.71
C VAL A 209 6.79 0.02 8.94
N ILE A 210 8.09 0.32 8.89
CA ILE A 210 9.02 0.17 10.02
C ILE A 210 8.71 1.17 11.13
N TYR A 211 8.34 2.42 10.81
CA TYR A 211 8.06 3.43 11.82
C TYR A 211 6.87 3.01 12.69
N TYR A 212 5.75 2.64 12.08
CA TYR A 212 4.55 2.25 12.82
C TYR A 212 4.72 0.88 13.51
N SER A 213 5.53 -0.03 12.97
CA SER A 213 5.84 -1.27 13.69
C SER A 213 6.66 -1.03 14.95
N LYS A 214 7.48 0.04 15.03
CA LYS A 214 8.26 0.38 16.22
C LYS A 214 7.54 1.31 17.19
N TYR A 215 6.76 2.25 16.67
CA TYR A 215 6.29 3.42 17.42
C TYR A 215 4.79 3.69 17.33
N GLY A 216 4.06 2.94 16.50
CA GLY A 216 2.59 3.00 16.41
C GLY A 216 1.89 2.59 17.69
#